data_AF-A0A9D4V8F5-F1
#
_entry.id   AF-A0A9D4V8F5-F1
#
_cell.length_a   1.000
_cell.length_b   1.000
_cell.length_c   1.000
_cell.angle_alpha   90.00
_cell.angle_beta   90.00
_cell.angle_gamma   90.00
#
_symmetry.space_group_name_H-M   'P 1'
#
loop_
_entity.id
_entity.type
_entity.pdbx_description
1 polymer ?
#
loop_
_entity_poly.entity_id
_entity_poly.type
_entity_poly.pdbx_seq_one_letter_code
_entity_poly.pdbx_strand_id
1 'polypeptide(L)'
;MLPLTFVPKENHWILHRELLVGKYEYKYIVDGSWRTNHHEPLTRPNMDGHINNFVEVVAEFEDAKTKNLRRRVMQENPILNGVEHRIIHHNFFLHLLPSLFFKS
;
A
#
# COMPACT_ATOMS: atom_id res chain seq x y z
N MET A 1 -8.31 -10.22 7.02
CA MET A 1 -7.43 -11.23 6.37
C MET A 1 -8.02 -11.59 5.02
N LEU A 2 -7.25 -11.46 3.94
CA LEU A 2 -7.71 -11.78 2.59
C LEU A 2 -7.15 -13.16 2.19
N PRO A 3 -8.00 -14.15 1.86
CA PRO A 3 -7.51 -15.47 1.48
C PRO A 3 -6.90 -15.43 0.08
N LEU A 4 -5.85 -16.22 -0.12
CA LEU A 4 -5.28 -16.50 -1.44
C LEU A 4 -5.90 -17.78 -1.99
N THR A 5 -6.01 -17.88 -3.30
CA THR A 5 -6.45 -19.09 -4.00
C THR A 5 -5.24 -19.90 -4.43
N PHE A 6 -5.17 -21.16 -4.02
CA PHE A 6 -4.14 -22.08 -4.51
C PHE A 6 -4.46 -22.54 -5.93
N VAL A 7 -3.46 -22.49 -6.82
CA VAL A 7 -3.53 -22.96 -8.21
C VAL A 7 -2.66 -24.22 -8.33
N PRO A 8 -3.25 -25.43 -8.25
CA PRO A 8 -2.48 -26.68 -8.14
C PRO A 8 -1.54 -26.95 -9.32
N LYS A 9 -1.96 -26.57 -10.53
CA LYS A 9 -1.18 -26.81 -11.76
C LYS A 9 0.14 -26.03 -11.80
N GLU A 10 0.17 -24.88 -11.14
CA GLU A 10 1.32 -23.98 -11.09
C GLU A 10 2.01 -24.03 -9.73
N ASN A 11 1.44 -24.74 -8.76
CA ASN A 11 1.89 -24.81 -7.38
C ASN A 11 2.07 -23.41 -6.73
N HIS A 12 1.18 -22.47 -7.05
CA HIS A 12 1.25 -21.08 -6.60
C HIS A 12 -0.03 -20.63 -5.91
N TRP A 13 0.09 -19.59 -5.08
CA TRP A 13 -1.03 -18.92 -4.42
C TRP A 13 -1.25 -17.56 -5.08
N ILE A 14 -2.50 -17.25 -5.44
CA ILE A 14 -2.83 -16.04 -6.19
C ILE A 14 -3.93 -15.25 -5.50
N LEU A 15 -3.81 -13.92 -5.52
CA LEU A 15 -4.83 -12.97 -5.14
C LEU A 15 -5.01 -11.96 -6.28
N HIS A 16 -6.22 -11.84 -6.82
CA HIS A 16 -6.57 -10.81 -7.80
C HIS A 16 -7.28 -9.65 -7.12
N ARG A 17 -6.79 -8.43 -7.33
CA ARG A 17 -7.40 -7.20 -6.80
C ARG A 17 -7.24 -6.05 -7.76
N GLU A 18 -8.31 -5.29 -7.90
CA GLU A 18 -8.25 -3.94 -8.44
C GLU A 18 -7.73 -3.00 -7.35
N LEU A 19 -6.65 -2.28 -7.66
CA LEU A 19 -6.02 -1.32 -6.78
C LEU A 19 -5.99 0.04 -7.47
N LEU A 20 -6.28 1.09 -6.70
CA LEU A 20 -6.06 2.44 -7.14
C LEU A 20 -4.56 2.72 -7.22
N VAL A 21 -4.20 3.82 -7.87
CA VAL A 21 -2.80 4.23 -7.95
C VAL A 21 -2.29 4.61 -6.57
N GLY A 22 -1.18 4.00 -6.16
CA GLY A 22 -0.63 4.15 -4.82
C GLY A 22 0.38 3.06 -4.47
N LYS A 23 1.00 3.21 -3.31
CA LYS A 23 1.90 2.22 -2.72
C LYS A 23 1.16 1.46 -1.62
N TYR A 24 1.18 0.14 -1.71
CA TYR A 24 0.50 -0.75 -0.78
C TYR A 24 1.52 -1.68 -0.15
N GLU A 25 1.62 -1.65 1.17
CA GLU A 25 2.42 -2.61 1.93
C GLU A 25 1.58 -3.83 2.31
N TYR A 26 2.19 -5.01 2.25
CA TYR A 26 1.53 -6.26 2.61
C TYR A 26 2.51 -7.27 3.19
N LYS A 27 1.95 -8.30 3.82
CA LYS A 27 2.68 -9.42 4.38
C LYS A 27 1.80 -10.66 4.30
N TYR A 28 2.42 -11.82 4.09
CA TYR A 28 1.73 -13.10 4.03
C TYR A 28 1.55 -13.66 5.44
N ILE A 29 0.47 -14.41 5.65
CA ILE A 29 0.37 -15.32 6.78
C ILE A 29 0.41 -16.74 6.23
N VAL A 30 1.52 -17.44 6.50
CA VAL A 30 1.74 -18.83 6.09
C VAL A 30 1.80 -19.66 7.36
N ASP A 31 0.88 -20.61 7.50
CA ASP A 31 0.76 -21.47 8.68
C ASP A 31 0.72 -20.68 10.00
N GLY A 32 -0.09 -19.62 10.03
CA GLY A 32 -0.24 -18.75 11.20
C GLY A 32 0.92 -17.78 11.46
N SER A 33 1.98 -17.82 10.64
CA SER A 33 3.17 -16.98 10.82
C SER A 33 3.26 -15.88 9.76
N TRP A 34 3.53 -14.64 10.21
CA TRP A 34 3.78 -13.51 9.32
C TRP A 34 5.09 -13.68 8.55
N ARG A 35 5.05 -13.62 7.22
CA ARG A 35 6.20 -13.80 6.34
C ARG A 35 6.24 -12.78 5.21
N THR A 36 7.44 -12.39 4.81
CA THR A 36 7.69 -11.64 3.58
C THR A 36 8.21 -12.59 2.49
N ASN A 37 7.90 -12.29 1.23
CA ASN A 37 8.51 -12.92 0.07
C ASN A 37 9.78 -12.16 -0.33
N HIS A 38 10.96 -12.78 -0.23
CA HIS A 38 12.23 -12.14 -0.57
C HIS A 38 12.46 -11.95 -2.08
N HIS A 39 11.61 -12.55 -2.91
CA HIS A 39 11.63 -12.37 -4.37
C HIS A 39 10.74 -11.22 -4.85
N GLU A 40 10.02 -10.57 -3.94
CA GLU A 40 9.17 -9.41 -4.22
C GLU A 40 9.76 -8.14 -3.58
N PRO A 41 9.35 -6.94 -4.04
CA PRO A 41 9.85 -5.70 -3.46
C PRO A 41 9.60 -5.63 -1.95
N LEU A 42 10.63 -5.24 -1.20
CA LEU A 42 10.60 -5.10 0.26
C LEU A 42 10.70 -3.63 0.66
N THR A 43 9.98 -3.26 1.70
CA THR A 43 10.09 -1.94 2.32
C THR A 43 11.44 -1.81 3.04
N ARG A 44 11.80 -0.57 3.35
CA ARG A 44 12.80 -0.35 4.41
C ARG A 44 12.16 -0.71 5.75
N PRO A 45 12.96 -1.13 6.75
CA PRO A 45 12.47 -1.30 8.11
C PRO A 45 11.73 -0.03 8.56
N ASN A 46 10.53 -0.19 9.11
CA ASN A 46 9.83 0.90 9.78
C ASN A 46 10.50 1.25 11.13
N MET A 47 9.94 2.19 11.88
CA MET A 47 10.49 2.60 13.19
C MET A 47 10.61 1.43 14.18
N ASP A 48 9.73 0.44 14.07
CA ASP A 48 9.73 -0.77 14.92
C ASP A 48 10.61 -1.90 14.34
N GLY A 49 11.36 -1.63 13.27
CA GLY A 49 12.24 -2.58 12.59
C GLY A 49 11.52 -3.60 11.70
N HIS A 50 10.20 -3.49 11.53
CA HIS A 50 9.43 -4.39 10.69
C HIS A 50 9.62 -4.09 9.20
N ILE A 51 9.79 -5.17 8.44
CA ILE A 51 9.86 -5.16 6.98
C ILE A 51 8.59 -5.82 6.43
N ASN A 52 8.05 -5.21 5.37
CA ASN A 52 6.90 -5.66 4.61
C ASN A 52 7.29 -5.87 3.14
N ASN A 53 6.50 -6.63 2.40
CA ASN A 53 6.49 -6.50 0.95
C ASN A 53 5.70 -5.26 0.54
N PHE A 54 5.90 -4.78 -0.69
CA PHE A 54 5.05 -3.74 -1.24
C PHE A 54 4.82 -3.89 -2.73
N VAL A 55 3.70 -3.34 -3.20
CA VAL A 55 3.41 -3.13 -4.60
C VAL A 55 3.14 -1.65 -4.83
N GLU A 56 3.68 -1.11 -5.91
CA GLU A 56 3.41 0.26 -6.35
C GLU A 56 2.59 0.21 -7.63
N VAL A 57 1.34 0.65 -7.54
CA VAL A 57 0.45 0.84 -8.68
C VAL A 57 0.69 2.24 -9.20
N VAL A 58 1.01 2.36 -10.49
CA VAL A 58 1.26 3.63 -11.18
C VAL A 58 0.17 3.85 -12.24
N ALA A 59 -0.23 5.10 -12.46
CA ALA A 59 -1.12 5.45 -13.58
C ALA A 59 -0.32 5.43 -14.89
N GLU A 60 -0.91 4.87 -15.96
CA GLU A 60 -0.31 4.87 -17.29
C GLU A 60 -0.08 6.29 -17.82
N PHE A 61 -1.01 7.19 -17.53
CA PHE A 61 -0.94 8.61 -17.89
C PHE A 61 -1.12 9.44 -16.62
N GLU A 62 -0.01 9.86 -16.04
CA GLU A 62 0.00 10.78 -14.91
C GLU A 62 0.83 12.01 -15.26
N ASP A 63 0.19 13.18 -15.27
CA ASP A 63 0.92 14.42 -15.47
C ASP A 63 1.88 14.67 -14.29
N ALA A 64 2.99 15.37 -14.58
CA ALA A 64 4.04 15.58 -13.59
C ALA A 64 3.53 16.29 -12.31
N LYS A 65 2.51 17.15 -12.42
CA LYS A 65 1.94 17.86 -11.27
C LYS A 65 1.16 16.90 -10.38
N THR A 66 0.33 16.02 -10.94
CA THR A 66 -0.40 15.00 -10.19
C THR A 66 0.56 14.00 -9.54
N LYS A 67 1.59 13.53 -10.26
CA LYS A 67 2.62 12.64 -9.72
C LYS A 67 3.39 13.26 -8.56
N ASN A 68 3.78 14.53 -8.70
CA ASN A 68 4.48 15.27 -7.64
C ASN A 68 3.59 15.55 -6.43
N LEU A 69 2.32 15.90 -6.66
CA LEU A 69 1.33 16.07 -5.61
C LEU A 69 1.15 14.75 -4.84
N ARG A 70 0.90 13.64 -5.53
CA ARG A 70 0.75 12.31 -4.92
C ARG A 70 1.97 11.94 -4.08
N ARG A 71 3.17 12.09 -4.62
CA ARG A 71 4.41 11.77 -3.90
C ARG A 71 4.57 12.59 -2.62
N ARG A 72 4.13 13.85 -2.62
CA ARG A 72 4.19 14.71 -1.43
C ARG A 72 3.12 14.32 -0.40
N VAL A 73 1.87 14.12 -0.82
CA VAL A 73 0.76 13.87 0.11
C VAL A 73 0.74 12.44 0.68
N MET A 74 1.40 11.48 0.02
CA MET A 74 1.52 10.09 0.48
C MET A 74 2.75 9.85 1.37
N GLN A 75 3.49 10.89 1.74
CA GLN A 75 4.57 10.77 2.74
C GLN A 75 3.96 10.56 4.13
N GLU A 76 4.74 9.97 5.05
CA GLU A 76 4.31 9.71 6.43
C GLU A 76 3.89 10.99 7.17
N ASN A 77 4.59 12.10 6.92
CA ASN A 77 4.26 13.43 7.46
C ASN A 77 4.21 14.46 6.32
N PRO A 78 3.10 14.50 5.54
CA PRO A 78 3.00 15.36 4.39
C PRO A 78 2.74 16.80 4.84
N ILE A 79 3.53 17.75 4.33
CA ILE A 79 3.24 19.17 4.53
C ILE A 79 2.14 19.57 3.55
N LEU A 80 0.95 19.86 4.08
CA LEU A 80 -0.23 20.29 3.33
C LEU A 80 -0.42 21.81 3.43
N ASN A 81 -0.83 22.45 2.34
CA ASN A 81 -1.28 23.84 2.42
C ASN A 81 -2.74 23.94 2.92
N GLY A 82 -3.20 25.15 3.25
CA GLY A 82 -4.53 25.35 3.82
C GLY A 82 -5.70 24.90 2.93
N VAL A 83 -5.52 24.86 1.61
CA VAL A 83 -6.54 24.35 0.66
C VAL A 83 -6.55 22.83 0.68
N GLU A 84 -5.38 22.20 0.61
CA GLU A 84 -5.21 20.74 0.65
C GLU A 84 -5.73 20.16 1.97
N HIS A 85 -5.43 20.83 3.08
CA HIS A 85 -5.93 20.45 4.41
C HIS A 85 -7.46 20.42 4.46
N ARG A 86 -8.13 21.42 3.85
CA ARG A 86 -9.60 21.47 3.76
C ARG A 86 -10.17 20.39 2.85
N ILE A 87 -9.55 20.14 1.70
CA ILE A 87 -10.00 19.12 0.75
C ILE A 87 -9.88 17.73 1.36
N ILE A 88 -8.76 17.42 2.02
CA ILE A 88 -8.56 16.13 2.68
C ILE A 88 -9.57 15.95 3.80
N HIS A 89 -9.76 16.94 4.68
CA HIS A 89 -10.75 16.86 5.77
C HIS A 89 -12.20 16.71 5.26
N HIS A 90 -12.52 17.20 4.07
CA HIS A 90 -13.86 17.10 3.47
C HIS A 90 -14.06 15.79 2.69
N ASN A 91 -13.03 15.27 2.01
CA ASN A 91 -13.12 14.09 1.14
C ASN A 91 -12.69 12.77 1.81
N PHE A 92 -12.14 12.79 3.02
CA PHE A 92 -11.65 11.58 3.69
C PHE A 92 -12.75 10.59 4.13
N PHE A 93 -14.02 10.92 3.95
CA PHE A 93 -15.09 10.01 4.34
C PHE A 93 -15.31 8.84 3.37
N LEU A 94 -14.63 8.76 2.20
CA LEU A 94 -15.04 7.73 1.22
C LEU A 94 -14.02 6.75 0.63
N HIS A 95 -12.70 6.96 0.56
CA HIS A 95 -11.85 5.91 -0.07
C HIS A 95 -10.48 5.70 0.59
N LEU A 96 -10.44 4.66 1.44
CA LEU A 96 -9.34 3.71 1.67
C LEU A 96 -7.90 4.29 1.65
N LEU A 97 -7.45 4.72 2.82
CA LEU A 97 -6.02 4.79 3.16
C LEU A 97 -5.35 3.43 3.00
N PRO A 98 -4.25 3.30 2.24
CA PRO A 98 -3.32 2.20 2.40
C PRO A 98 -2.41 2.52 3.59
N SER A 99 -2.95 2.38 4.80
CA SER A 99 -2.20 2.23 6.07
C SER A 99 -3.17 2.18 7.24
N LEU A 100 -4.02 1.15 7.27
CA LEU A 100 -4.45 0.62 8.55
C LEU A 100 -3.26 -0.18 9.09
N PHE A 101 -2.33 0.51 9.75
CA PHE A 101 -1.42 -0.10 10.69
C PHE A 101 -2.25 -0.86 11.72
N PHE A 102 -1.96 -2.15 11.87
CA PHE A 102 -2.35 -2.93 13.02
C PHE A 102 -1.81 -2.21 14.26
N LYS A 103 -2.70 -1.60 15.05
CA LYS A 103 -2.42 -1.35 16.46
C LYS A 103 -2.47 -2.69 17.17
N SER A 104 -1.34 -3.16 17.67
CA SER A 104 -1.27 -3.92 18.92
C SER A 104 -0.93 -2.95 20.04
#